data_AF-A0A7S2VD26-F1
#
_entry.id   AF-A0A7S2VD26-F1
#
_cell.length_a   1.000
_cell.length_b   1.000
_cell.length_c   1.000
_cell.angle_alpha   90.00
_cell.angle_beta   90.00
_cell.angle_gamma   90.00
#
_symmetry.space_group_name_H-M   'P 1'
#
loop_
_entity.id
_entity.type
_entity.pdbx_description
1 polymer ?
#
loop_
_entity_poly.entity_id
_entity_poly.type
_entity_poly.pdbx_seq_one_letter_code
_entity_poly.pdbx_strand_id
1 'polypeptide(L)'
;ADLVALIIDDSTYCGIAWVGPRIDRMFSVTAWNCATGYYSFGHEIGHNMGCRHDRGTSNACSSTNSYYGYRDPQARFRSILAYNCVSGQCDGNAGGGCTRRQFFSNPDFLFEGSPMGN
;
A
#
# COMPACT_ATOMS: atom_id res chain seq x y z
N ALA A 1 12.79 -18.41 11.07
CA ALA A 1 11.91 -17.24 10.88
C ALA A 1 11.72 -17.09 9.38
N ASP A 2 10.49 -16.87 8.92
CA ASP A 2 10.14 -16.83 7.50
C ASP A 2 10.11 -15.40 6.93
N LEU A 3 9.92 -14.40 7.80
CA LEU A 3 10.03 -12.97 7.51
C LEU A 3 10.70 -12.28 8.70
N VAL A 4 11.57 -11.30 8.43
CA VAL A 4 12.23 -10.46 9.44
C VAL A 4 11.86 -9.00 9.26
N ALA A 5 11.29 -8.36 10.27
CA ALA A 5 10.98 -6.93 10.25
C ALA A 5 11.77 -6.21 11.34
N LEU A 6 12.57 -5.22 10.95
CA LEU A 6 13.36 -4.39 11.87
C LEU A 6 12.64 -3.06 12.12
N ILE A 7 12.43 -2.71 13.38
CA ILE A 7 11.94 -1.39 13.78
C ILE A 7 13.13 -0.51 14.16
N ILE A 8 13.20 0.68 13.56
CA ILE A 8 14.26 1.66 13.81
C ILE A 8 13.69 3.03 14.20
N ASP A 9 14.55 3.91 14.66
CA ASP A 9 14.29 5.34 14.75
C ASP A 9 14.87 6.03 13.51
N ASP A 10 13.99 6.55 12.66
CA ASP A 10 14.32 7.30 11.45
C ASP A 10 13.23 8.34 11.18
N SER A 11 13.63 9.57 10.84
CA SER A 11 12.70 10.67 10.60
C SER A 11 12.47 10.98 9.12
N THR A 12 13.15 10.29 8.20
CA THR A 12 13.16 10.61 6.77
C THR A 12 12.25 9.68 5.98
N TYR A 13 12.34 8.37 6.22
CA TYR A 13 11.57 7.34 5.53
C TYR A 13 10.77 6.51 6.52
N CYS A 14 9.50 6.29 6.23
CA CYS A 14 8.65 5.47 7.10
C CYS A 14 8.93 3.96 7.01
N GLY A 15 9.56 3.49 5.93
CA GLY A 15 9.90 2.09 5.75
C GLY A 15 10.48 1.78 4.37
N ILE A 16 11.08 0.60 4.25
CA ILE A 16 11.53 0.02 2.98
C ILE A 16 11.50 -1.51 3.07
N ALA A 17 11.15 -2.15 1.95
CA ALA A 17 11.12 -3.59 1.81
C ALA A 17 11.50 -4.03 0.40
N TRP A 18 11.95 -5.27 0.30
CA TRP A 18 12.01 -5.97 -0.98
C TRP A 18 10.64 -6.50 -1.38
N VAL A 19 10.30 -6.36 -2.66
CA VAL A 19 9.13 -7.02 -3.23
C VAL A 19 9.44 -8.51 -3.42
N GLY A 20 8.66 -9.36 -2.76
CA GLY A 20 8.87 -10.81 -2.73
C GLY A 20 7.72 -11.62 -3.37
N PRO A 21 7.54 -12.87 -2.92
CA PRO A 21 8.39 -13.61 -1.98
C PRO A 21 9.71 -14.07 -2.63
N ARG A 22 10.84 -13.85 -1.93
CA ARG A 22 12.17 -14.40 -2.29
C ARG A 22 12.91 -14.74 -1.01
N ILE A 23 13.35 -15.98 -0.84
CA ILE A 23 13.86 -16.49 0.46
C ILE A 23 15.02 -15.67 1.04
N ASP A 24 15.87 -15.11 0.18
CA ASP A 24 17.02 -14.25 0.54
C ASP A 24 16.63 -12.79 0.83
N ARG A 25 15.35 -12.42 0.65
CA ARG A 25 14.85 -11.03 0.72
C ARG A 25 13.55 -10.88 1.49
N MET A 26 13.18 -11.85 2.32
CA MET A 26 12.02 -11.76 3.21
C MET A 26 12.33 -10.87 4.43
N PHE A 27 12.71 -9.61 4.18
CA PHE A 27 12.95 -8.65 5.24
C PHE A 27 12.52 -7.22 4.87
N SER A 28 12.24 -6.45 5.92
CA SER A 28 11.81 -5.06 5.85
C SER A 28 12.34 -4.26 7.03
N VAL A 29 12.38 -2.93 6.86
CA VAL A 29 12.73 -1.97 7.90
C VAL A 29 11.60 -0.94 7.99
N THR A 30 11.20 -0.55 9.19
CA THR A 30 10.13 0.41 9.43
C THR A 30 10.51 1.38 10.54
N ALA A 31 10.24 2.67 10.35
CA ALA A 31 10.39 3.67 11.40
C ALA A 31 9.27 3.53 12.44
N TRP A 32 9.62 3.49 13.74
CA TRP A 32 8.66 3.20 14.82
C TRP A 32 7.48 4.19 14.85
N ASN A 33 7.75 5.47 14.56
CA ASN A 33 6.75 6.54 14.52
C ASN A 33 5.74 6.39 13.37
N CYS A 34 6.08 5.65 12.30
CA CYS A 34 5.19 5.37 11.17
C CYS A 34 4.54 3.98 11.26
N ALA A 35 5.03 3.09 12.13
CA ALA A 35 4.70 1.66 12.13
C ALA A 35 3.18 1.41 12.19
N THR A 36 2.48 2.04 13.13
CA THR A 36 1.03 1.93 13.32
C THR A 36 0.28 3.21 12.94
N GLY A 37 0.91 4.39 13.02
CA GLY A 37 0.28 5.67 12.68
C GLY A 37 0.08 5.87 11.17
N TYR A 38 1.08 5.47 10.37
CA TYR A 38 1.01 5.51 8.90
C TYR A 38 0.93 4.09 8.28
N TYR A 39 0.79 3.09 9.15
CA TYR A 39 0.67 1.66 8.86
C TYR A 39 1.86 1.07 8.09
N SER A 40 3.04 1.67 8.22
CA SER A 40 4.22 1.26 7.43
C SER A 40 4.70 -0.15 7.75
N PHE A 41 4.54 -0.63 8.98
CA PHE A 41 4.94 -2.00 9.32
C PHE A 41 4.18 -3.04 8.47
N GLY A 42 2.86 -2.89 8.38
CA GLY A 42 2.03 -3.75 7.52
C GLY A 42 2.28 -3.49 6.04
N HIS A 43 2.59 -2.24 5.66
CA HIS A 43 2.92 -1.88 4.27
C HIS A 43 4.15 -2.64 3.78
N GLU A 44 5.24 -2.59 4.54
CA GLU A 44 6.50 -3.21 4.17
C GLU A 44 6.41 -4.75 4.16
N ILE A 45 5.67 -5.34 5.11
CA ILE A 45 5.35 -6.78 5.06
C ILE A 45 4.56 -7.13 3.80
N GLY A 46 3.60 -6.27 3.39
CA GLY A 46 2.85 -6.44 2.14
C GLY A 46 3.77 -6.53 0.93
N HIS A 47 4.82 -5.70 0.85
CA HIS A 47 5.83 -5.82 -0.18
C HIS A 47 6.58 -7.15 -0.14
N ASN A 48 7.01 -7.62 1.04
CA ASN A 48 7.65 -8.94 1.15
C ASN A 48 6.73 -10.07 0.66
N MET A 49 5.41 -9.93 0.81
CA MET A 49 4.41 -10.88 0.30
C MET A 49 4.08 -10.70 -1.20
N GLY A 50 4.76 -9.79 -1.89
CA GLY A 50 4.65 -9.59 -3.35
C GLY A 50 3.64 -8.53 -3.76
N CYS A 51 3.02 -7.85 -2.80
CA CYS A 51 2.09 -6.80 -3.11
C CYS A 51 2.83 -5.53 -3.58
N ARG A 52 2.16 -4.76 -4.43
CA ARG A 52 2.63 -3.51 -5.01
C ARG A 52 1.79 -2.35 -4.50
N HIS A 53 2.26 -1.14 -4.80
CA HIS A 53 1.46 0.06 -4.64
C HIS A 53 0.22 0.03 -5.56
N ASP A 54 -0.46 1.16 -5.72
CA ASP A 54 -1.64 1.26 -6.58
C ASP A 54 -1.31 1.20 -8.09
N ARG A 55 -2.32 0.81 -8.87
CA ARG A 55 -2.24 0.71 -10.33
C ARG A 55 -2.01 2.08 -10.98
N GLY A 56 -2.62 3.15 -10.46
CA GLY A 56 -2.49 4.50 -11.02
C GLY A 56 -1.05 4.99 -11.01
N THR A 57 -0.38 4.88 -9.87
CA THR A 57 1.03 5.28 -9.73
C THR A 57 1.97 4.38 -10.52
N SER A 58 1.62 3.10 -10.68
CA SER A 58 2.41 2.14 -11.46
C SER A 58 2.14 2.19 -12.97
N ASN A 59 1.23 3.08 -13.42
CA ASN A 59 0.71 3.09 -14.79
C ASN A 59 0.22 1.71 -15.27
N ALA A 60 -0.42 0.94 -14.38
CA ALA A 60 -0.77 -0.46 -14.56
C ALA A 60 -2.29 -0.71 -14.53
N CYS A 61 -3.10 0.28 -14.91
CA CYS A 61 -4.55 0.23 -14.78
C CYS A 61 -5.24 -0.81 -15.68
N SER A 62 -4.56 -1.30 -16.71
CA SER A 62 -5.00 -2.45 -17.52
C SER A 62 -4.68 -3.80 -16.89
N SER A 63 -3.91 -3.84 -15.79
CA SER A 63 -3.54 -5.09 -15.13
C SER A 63 -4.70 -5.64 -14.29
N THR A 64 -5.04 -6.90 -14.53
CA THR A 64 -6.05 -7.65 -13.76
C THR A 64 -5.49 -8.34 -12.52
N ASN A 65 -4.18 -8.19 -12.25
CA ASN A 65 -3.57 -8.83 -11.08
C ASN A 65 -4.08 -8.20 -9.78
N SER A 66 -4.30 -9.03 -8.75
CA SER A 66 -4.89 -8.62 -7.47
C SER A 66 -3.89 -8.09 -6.43
N TYR A 67 -2.59 -8.09 -6.75
CA TYR A 67 -1.54 -7.73 -5.78
C TYR A 67 -1.30 -6.22 -5.63
N TYR A 68 -2.12 -5.35 -6.23
CA TYR A 68 -1.96 -3.89 -6.14
C TYR A 68 -2.72 -3.28 -4.96
N GLY A 69 -2.21 -2.17 -4.45
CA GLY A 69 -2.97 -1.25 -3.61
C GLY A 69 -4.16 -0.64 -4.35
N TYR A 70 -5.08 -0.05 -3.59
CA TYR A 70 -6.30 0.55 -4.12
C TYR A 70 -6.44 1.99 -3.65
N ARG A 71 -6.93 2.84 -4.55
CA ARG A 71 -7.35 4.22 -4.27
C ARG A 71 -8.79 4.36 -4.72
N ASP A 72 -9.63 4.88 -3.85
CA ASP A 72 -11.00 5.22 -4.21
C ASP A 72 -10.98 6.27 -5.35
N PRO A 73 -11.74 6.08 -6.45
CA PRO A 73 -11.74 7.02 -7.58
C PRO A 73 -12.11 8.46 -7.19
N GLN A 74 -12.94 8.65 -6.15
CA GLN A 74 -13.32 9.96 -5.62
C GLN A 74 -12.34 10.48 -4.56
N ALA A 75 -11.16 9.87 -4.44
CA ALA A 75 -10.12 10.22 -3.48
C ALA A 75 -10.60 10.22 -2.00
N ARG A 76 -11.60 9.42 -1.64
CA ARG A 76 -12.11 9.37 -0.25
C ARG A 76 -11.17 8.62 0.69
N PHE A 77 -10.61 7.51 0.21
CA PHE A 77 -9.72 6.65 0.98
C PHE A 77 -8.75 5.88 0.07
N ARG A 78 -7.75 5.26 0.70
CA ARG A 78 -6.81 4.34 0.04
C ARG A 78 -6.44 3.17 0.95
N SER A 79 -6.10 2.04 0.34
CA SER A 79 -5.61 0.86 1.06
C SER A 79 -4.18 1.07 1.58
N ILE A 80 -3.71 0.17 2.45
CA ILE A 80 -2.42 0.27 3.13
C ILE A 80 -1.23 0.40 2.17
N LEU A 81 -1.31 -0.20 0.98
CA LEU A 81 -0.23 -0.17 -0.02
C LEU A 81 -0.33 0.98 -1.01
N ALA A 82 -1.45 1.66 -1.11
CA ALA A 82 -1.57 2.73 -2.09
C ALA A 82 -0.77 3.99 -1.67
N TYR A 83 -0.20 4.66 -2.67
CA TYR A 83 0.28 6.02 -2.53
C TYR A 83 -0.87 7.00 -2.36
N ASN A 84 -0.52 8.26 -2.06
CA ASN A 84 -1.52 9.29 -1.86
C ASN A 84 -2.36 9.47 -3.13
N CYS A 85 -3.63 9.84 -2.97
CA CYS A 85 -4.52 10.08 -4.10
C CYS A 85 -4.07 11.33 -4.87
N VAL A 86 -3.79 11.17 -6.15
CA VAL A 86 -3.37 12.24 -7.07
C VAL A 86 -4.10 12.08 -8.40
N SER A 87 -4.44 13.19 -9.03
CA SER A 87 -5.12 13.22 -10.33
C SER A 87 -4.13 13.06 -11.50
N GLY A 88 -4.66 12.77 -12.68
CA GLY A 88 -3.87 12.69 -13.93
C GLY A 88 -3.12 11.38 -14.14
N GLN A 89 -3.38 10.37 -13.31
CA GLN A 89 -2.86 9.00 -13.48
C GLN A 89 -3.90 8.11 -14.16
N CYS A 90 -3.48 6.92 -14.60
CA CYS A 90 -4.32 6.04 -15.44
C CYS A 90 -5.60 5.53 -14.75
N ASP A 91 -5.70 5.66 -13.42
CA ASP A 91 -6.85 5.19 -12.64
C ASP A 91 -7.94 6.26 -12.50
N GLY A 92 -7.77 7.42 -13.16
CA GLY A 92 -8.79 8.47 -13.19
C GLY A 92 -9.13 9.03 -11.81
N ASN A 93 -8.19 8.94 -10.86
CA ASN A 93 -8.42 9.38 -9.49
C ASN A 93 -8.66 10.90 -9.41
N ALA A 94 -9.61 11.33 -8.57
CA ALA A 94 -9.95 12.74 -8.40
C ALA A 94 -8.79 13.60 -7.82
N GLY A 95 -7.82 12.99 -7.14
CA GLY A 95 -6.71 13.69 -6.50
C GLY A 95 -7.10 14.45 -5.24
N GLY A 96 -6.21 15.33 -4.75
CA GLY A 96 -6.43 16.11 -3.52
C GLY A 96 -5.98 15.42 -2.22
N GLY A 97 -5.43 14.21 -2.33
CA GLY A 97 -5.01 13.41 -1.19
C GLY A 97 -6.16 12.64 -0.54
N CYS A 98 -5.82 11.53 0.12
CA CYS A 98 -6.83 10.65 0.71
C CYS A 98 -6.28 9.87 1.91
N THR A 99 -7.19 9.58 2.85
CA THR A 99 -6.82 8.91 4.10
C THR A 99 -6.45 7.46 3.83
N ARG A 100 -5.26 7.05 4.27
CA ARG A 100 -4.84 5.65 4.25
C ARG A 100 -5.60 4.88 5.34
N ARG A 101 -6.19 3.76 4.97
CA ARG A 101 -6.91 2.88 5.89
C ARG A 101 -6.09 1.61 6.13
N GLN A 102 -6.24 1.03 7.32
CA GLN A 102 -5.55 -0.20 7.73
C GLN A 102 -6.21 -1.45 7.12
N PHE A 103 -6.39 -1.44 5.79
CA PHE A 103 -6.94 -2.56 5.02
C PHE A 103 -6.08 -2.76 3.78
N PHE A 104 -5.83 -4.02 3.40
CA PHE A 104 -5.32 -4.35 2.07
C PHE A 104 -6.45 -4.21 1.04
N SER A 105 -6.08 -4.12 -0.24
CA SER A 105 -7.06 -4.07 -1.33
C SER A 105 -7.88 -5.36 -1.34
N ASN A 106 -9.20 -5.24 -1.30
CA ASN A 106 -10.15 -6.35 -1.42
C ASN A 106 -11.49 -5.82 -1.96
N PRO A 107 -11.89 -6.18 -3.20
CA PRO A 107 -13.15 -5.70 -3.80
C PRO A 107 -14.40 -6.25 -3.09
N ASP A 108 -14.29 -7.36 -2.35
CA ASP A 108 -15.42 -7.97 -1.63
C ASP A 108 -15.70 -7.29 -0.28
N PHE A 109 -14.77 -6.44 0.19
CA PHE A 109 -14.91 -5.70 1.43
C PHE A 109 -15.38 -4.27 1.16
N LEU A 110 -16.44 -3.83 1.84
CA LEU A 110 -16.94 -2.46 1.75
C LEU A 110 -16.41 -1.60 2.91
N PHE A 111 -15.85 -0.45 2.57
CA PHE A 111 -15.52 0.63 3.48
C PHE A 111 -16.41 1.83 3.18
N GLU A 112 -17.17 2.32 4.16
CA GLU A 112 -18.11 3.44 3.99
C GLU A 112 -19.08 3.22 2.80
N GLY A 113 -19.52 1.97 2.61
CA GLY A 113 -20.44 1.59 1.53
C GLY A 113 -19.80 1.50 0.13
N SER A 114 -18.48 1.55 0.01
CA SER A 114 -17.76 1.44 -1.26
C SER A 114 -16.68 0.35 -1.23
N PRO A 115 -16.45 -0.38 -2.33
CA PRO A 115 -15.42 -1.43 -2.38
C PRO A 115 -14.03 -0.91 -1.99
N MET A 116 -13.30 -1.68 -1.20
CA MET A 116 -11.89 -1.45 -0.86
C MET A 116 -10.95 -2.08 -1.91
N GLY A 117 -11.34 -2.12 -3.19
CA GLY A 117 -10.55 -2.77 -4.22
C GLY A 117 -11.21 -2.70 -5.61
N ASN A 118 -10.44 -3.08 -6.62
CA ASN A 118 -10.87 -3.22 -8.02
C ASN A 118 -10.07 -4.27 -8.79
#